data_AF-A0A2G9M7J6-F1
#
_entry.id   AF-A0A2G9M7J6-F1
#
_cell.length_a   1.000
_cell.length_b   1.000
_cell.length_c   1.000
_cell.angle_alpha   90.00
_cell.angle_beta   90.00
_cell.angle_gamma   90.00
#
_symmetry.space_group_name_H-M   'P 1'
#
loop_
_entity.id
_entity.type
_entity.pdbx_description
1 polymer ?
#
loop_
_entity_poly.entity_id
_entity_poly.type
_entity_poly.pdbx_seq_one_letter_code
_entity_poly.pdbx_strand_id
1 'polypeptide(L)'
;MISIPSKPHVTGSQAYTGGKRDDGRPALSALFEYNTAYSMTYVGLIALFMHEVMPGHHLHSVMTDLNLDLDVEATMPTMCSPQVALWEGVAQNALNFLFDDREEAYRLVGKIFDVDPKDVEIQYAIEALIDAAKHDGSILGQREGWSEGGVKAYARDMCALTDPLPNKIWGWGKHPLIGPMYGVTYDYGNKKVARAIRDHGRLAVARVGYNTKGLVDIETFRKVLEGELEPLR
;
A
#
# COMPACT_ATOMS: atom_id res chain seq x y z
N MET A 1 10.89 23.60 -18.70
CA MET A 1 11.80 22.46 -18.49
C MET A 1 11.58 21.98 -17.07
N ILE A 2 10.77 20.93 -16.88
CA ILE A 2 10.50 20.38 -15.54
C ILE A 2 11.74 19.58 -15.15
N SER A 3 12.51 20.13 -14.22
CA SER A 3 13.64 19.43 -13.60
C SER A 3 13.08 18.30 -12.76
N ILE A 4 13.26 17.06 -13.20
CA ILE A 4 13.03 15.87 -12.38
C ILE A 4 14.22 15.82 -11.40
N PRO A 5 14.02 15.93 -10.07
CA PRO A 5 15.13 15.93 -9.14
C PRO A 5 15.94 14.64 -9.26
N SER A 6 17.26 14.77 -9.22
CA SER A 6 18.26 13.72 -9.37
C SER A 6 18.34 12.71 -8.21
N LYS A 7 17.29 12.56 -7.41
CA LYS A 7 17.23 11.59 -6.31
C LYS A 7 15.93 10.80 -6.40
N PRO A 8 15.98 9.47 -6.37
CA PRO A 8 14.78 8.69 -6.63
C PRO A 8 13.73 8.85 -5.53
N HIS A 9 12.47 9.00 -5.93
CA HIS A 9 11.33 9.24 -5.05
C HIS A 9 10.49 8.00 -4.71
N VAL A 10 10.83 6.84 -5.30
CA VAL A 10 10.07 5.58 -5.20
C VAL A 10 10.99 4.45 -4.75
N THR A 11 10.48 3.57 -3.88
CA THR A 11 11.19 2.39 -3.35
C THR A 11 10.85 1.16 -4.20
N GLY A 12 9.57 0.99 -4.51
CA GLY A 12 9.06 0.13 -5.57
C GLY A 12 7.66 0.59 -5.97
N SER A 13 7.17 0.06 -7.08
CA SER A 13 5.83 0.32 -7.60
C SER A 13 5.39 -0.79 -8.54
N GLN A 14 4.09 -1.00 -8.59
CA GLN A 14 3.43 -1.79 -9.60
C GLN A 14 2.66 -0.91 -10.58
N ALA A 15 2.75 -1.25 -11.87
CA ALA A 15 1.96 -0.65 -12.93
C ALA A 15 1.19 -1.75 -13.67
N TYR A 16 -0.13 -1.80 -13.44
CA TYR A 16 -1.01 -2.72 -14.17
C TYR A 16 -1.18 -2.27 -15.61
N THR A 17 -0.95 -3.18 -16.55
CA THR A 17 -1.09 -2.91 -18.00
C THR A 17 -2.21 -3.72 -18.63
N GLY A 18 -2.72 -4.75 -17.95
CA GLY A 18 -3.82 -5.58 -18.43
C GLY A 18 -3.48 -6.27 -19.75
N GLY A 19 -4.36 -6.09 -20.74
CA GLY A 19 -4.17 -6.54 -22.12
C GLY A 19 -4.85 -7.87 -22.45
N LYS A 20 -4.65 -8.32 -23.68
CA LYS A 20 -5.28 -9.53 -24.24
C LYS A 20 -4.22 -10.42 -24.89
N ARG A 21 -4.33 -11.72 -24.66
CA ARG A 21 -3.49 -12.74 -25.31
C ARG A 21 -4.00 -13.01 -26.73
N ASP A 22 -3.17 -13.66 -27.54
CA ASP A 22 -3.52 -14.04 -28.92
C ASP A 22 -4.78 -14.94 -29.00
N ASP A 23 -5.03 -15.73 -27.96
CA ASP A 23 -6.22 -16.58 -27.82
C ASP A 23 -7.47 -15.84 -27.32
N GLY A 24 -7.36 -14.52 -27.14
CA GLY A 24 -8.45 -13.65 -26.72
C GLY A 24 -8.72 -13.61 -25.22
N ARG A 25 -7.97 -14.32 -24.38
CA ARG A 25 -8.10 -14.23 -22.91
C ARG A 25 -7.40 -12.99 -22.36
N PRO A 26 -7.84 -12.44 -21.21
CA PRO A 26 -7.11 -11.37 -20.53
C PRO A 26 -5.67 -11.79 -20.23
N ALA A 27 -4.72 -10.90 -20.51
CA ALA A 27 -3.30 -11.11 -20.23
C ALA A 27 -2.97 -10.82 -18.76
N LEU A 28 -3.77 -9.97 -18.10
CA LEU A 28 -3.61 -9.59 -16.69
C LEU A 28 -2.17 -9.15 -16.38
N SER A 29 -1.56 -8.39 -17.29
CA SER A 29 -0.14 -8.07 -17.22
C SER A 29 0.11 -6.93 -16.23
N ALA A 30 1.27 -6.97 -15.58
CA ALA A 30 1.77 -5.89 -14.75
C ALA A 30 3.28 -5.79 -14.86
N LEU A 31 3.79 -4.56 -14.69
CA LEU A 31 5.19 -4.29 -14.46
C LEU A 31 5.40 -4.09 -12.96
N PHE A 32 6.36 -4.81 -12.37
CA PHE A 32 6.85 -4.55 -11.02
C PHE A 32 8.25 -3.96 -11.14
N GLU A 33 8.42 -2.75 -10.58
CA GLU A 33 9.69 -2.05 -10.55
C GLU A 33 10.10 -1.84 -9.11
N TYR A 34 11.39 -2.00 -8.82
CA TYR A 34 11.97 -1.63 -7.54
C TYR A 34 13.28 -0.90 -7.75
N ASN A 35 13.63 -0.09 -6.77
CA ASN A 35 14.73 0.84 -6.89
C ASN A 35 15.99 0.32 -6.21
N THR A 36 16.97 -0.07 -7.03
CA THR A 36 18.26 -0.58 -6.55
C THR A 36 19.14 0.49 -5.88
N ALA A 37 18.79 1.77 -5.95
CA ALA A 37 19.46 2.82 -5.20
C ALA A 37 19.13 2.78 -3.69
N TYR A 38 18.05 2.10 -3.30
CA TYR A 38 17.71 1.84 -1.90
C TYR A 38 18.23 0.45 -1.54
N SER A 39 19.17 0.37 -0.60
CA SER A 39 19.57 -0.91 -0.04
C SER A 39 18.38 -1.53 0.70
N MET A 40 18.01 -2.74 0.30
CA MET A 40 16.89 -3.47 0.86
C MET A 40 17.36 -4.87 1.25
N THR A 41 16.90 -5.35 2.40
CA THR A 41 17.13 -6.72 2.82
C THR A 41 16.32 -7.67 1.94
N TYR A 42 16.71 -8.95 1.88
CA TYR A 42 15.92 -9.94 1.15
C TYR A 42 14.49 -10.03 1.69
N VAL A 43 14.31 -9.95 3.01
CA VAL A 43 12.99 -9.94 3.65
C VAL A 43 12.19 -8.67 3.33
N GLY A 44 12.86 -7.51 3.25
CA GLY A 44 12.24 -6.27 2.76
C GLY A 44 11.75 -6.39 1.32
N LEU A 45 12.49 -7.08 0.46
CA LEU A 45 12.06 -7.33 -0.91
C LEU A 45 10.83 -8.25 -0.96
N ILE A 46 10.75 -9.25 -0.08
CA ILE A 46 9.56 -10.09 0.06
C ILE A 46 8.36 -9.24 0.50
N ALA A 47 8.51 -8.40 1.53
CA ALA A 47 7.43 -7.51 1.98
C ALA A 47 6.96 -6.56 0.87
N LEU A 48 7.90 -5.95 0.14
CA LEU A 48 7.62 -5.10 -1.02
C LEU A 48 6.89 -5.89 -2.12
N PHE A 49 7.34 -7.10 -2.43
CA PHE A 49 6.68 -7.97 -3.40
C PHE A 49 5.25 -8.31 -2.98
N MET A 50 5.00 -8.56 -1.69
CA MET A 50 3.66 -8.84 -1.21
C MET A 50 2.72 -7.63 -1.29
N HIS A 51 3.26 -6.44 -1.05
CA HIS A 51 2.55 -5.16 -1.17
C HIS A 51 2.22 -4.82 -2.63
N GLU A 52 3.20 -4.93 -3.53
CA GLU A 52 3.06 -4.48 -4.92
C GLU A 52 2.43 -5.55 -5.83
N VAL A 53 2.70 -6.83 -5.55
CA VAL A 53 2.35 -7.94 -6.43
C VAL A 53 1.25 -8.78 -5.81
N MET A 54 1.59 -9.81 -5.02
CA MET A 54 0.60 -10.76 -4.54
C MET A 54 0.69 -10.92 -3.02
N PRO A 55 -0.41 -10.70 -2.28
CA PRO A 55 -1.78 -10.40 -2.73
C PRO A 55 -2.11 -8.90 -2.84
N GLY A 56 -1.14 -7.98 -2.89
CA GLY A 56 -1.40 -6.54 -2.86
C GLY A 56 -1.91 -5.92 -4.18
N HIS A 57 -1.26 -4.83 -4.63
CA HIS A 57 -1.77 -3.95 -5.70
C HIS A 57 -2.07 -4.66 -7.02
N HIS A 58 -1.25 -5.62 -7.43
CA HIS A 58 -1.51 -6.37 -8.66
C HIS A 58 -2.80 -7.18 -8.58
N LEU A 59 -3.03 -7.90 -7.46
CA LEU A 59 -4.28 -8.64 -7.28
C LEU A 59 -5.49 -7.70 -7.31
N HIS A 60 -5.40 -6.55 -6.64
CA HIS A 60 -6.45 -5.53 -6.68
C HIS A 60 -6.76 -5.13 -8.13
N SER A 61 -5.72 -4.76 -8.88
CA SER A 61 -5.87 -4.30 -10.26
C SER A 61 -6.50 -5.39 -11.15
N VAL A 62 -6.07 -6.66 -10.99
CA VAL A 62 -6.66 -7.81 -11.70
C VAL A 62 -8.14 -7.98 -11.36
N MET A 63 -8.52 -7.89 -10.09
CA MET A 63 -9.92 -8.06 -9.68
C MET A 63 -10.81 -6.93 -10.19
N THR A 64 -10.30 -5.69 -10.23
CA THR A 64 -11.01 -4.56 -10.83
C THR A 64 -11.16 -4.75 -12.35
N ASP A 65 -10.10 -5.16 -13.06
CA ASP A 65 -10.14 -5.36 -14.53
C ASP A 65 -11.05 -6.51 -14.96
N LEU A 66 -11.17 -7.56 -14.13
CA LEU A 66 -12.11 -8.67 -14.36
C LEU A 66 -13.56 -8.29 -14.08
N ASN A 67 -13.83 -7.15 -13.44
CA ASN A 67 -15.16 -6.68 -13.16
C ASN A 67 -15.67 -5.83 -14.33
N LEU A 68 -16.17 -6.51 -15.38
CA LEU A 68 -16.53 -5.94 -16.68
C LEU A 68 -17.75 -4.99 -16.66
N ASP A 69 -18.47 -4.93 -15.54
CA ASP A 69 -19.66 -4.09 -15.38
C ASP A 69 -19.32 -2.71 -14.77
N LEU A 70 -18.04 -2.39 -14.58
CA LEU A 70 -17.61 -1.15 -13.97
C LEU A 70 -17.57 0.03 -14.95
N ASP A 71 -18.11 1.18 -14.53
CA ASP A 71 -18.06 2.44 -15.29
C ASP A 71 -16.62 2.99 -15.49
N VAL A 72 -16.46 3.95 -16.41
CA VAL A 72 -15.14 4.50 -16.81
C VAL A 72 -14.34 5.05 -15.62
N GLU A 73 -15.01 5.60 -14.61
CA GLU A 73 -14.42 6.08 -13.37
C GLU A 73 -13.65 4.98 -12.62
N ALA A 74 -14.03 3.72 -12.79
CA ALA A 74 -13.31 2.57 -12.22
C ALA A 74 -11.97 2.28 -12.87
N THR A 75 -11.78 2.74 -14.10
CA THR A 75 -10.59 2.50 -14.89
C THR A 75 -9.50 3.56 -14.66
N MET A 76 -9.81 4.61 -13.89
CA MET A 76 -8.94 5.76 -13.67
C MET A 76 -8.53 5.88 -12.19
N PRO A 77 -7.51 5.13 -11.74
CA PRO A 77 -6.99 5.31 -10.39
C PRO A 77 -6.54 6.75 -10.17
N THR A 78 -7.16 7.41 -9.19
CA THR A 78 -6.83 8.79 -8.87
C THR A 78 -5.98 8.83 -7.61
N MET A 79 -4.72 9.25 -7.75
CA MET A 79 -3.84 9.52 -6.60
C MET A 79 -4.48 10.53 -5.65
N CYS A 80 -4.13 10.47 -4.36
CA CYS A 80 -4.66 11.40 -3.35
C CYS A 80 -6.20 11.36 -3.20
N SER A 81 -6.80 10.17 -3.30
CA SER A 81 -8.24 9.96 -3.18
C SER A 81 -8.60 8.97 -2.08
N PRO A 82 -9.88 8.92 -1.63
CA PRO A 82 -10.37 7.88 -0.72
C PRO A 82 -10.15 6.45 -1.25
N GLN A 83 -10.18 6.27 -2.57
CA GLN A 83 -9.94 4.98 -3.22
C GLN A 83 -8.52 4.48 -2.94
N VAL A 84 -7.52 5.36 -3.09
CA VAL A 84 -6.11 5.01 -2.83
C VAL A 84 -5.87 4.65 -1.36
N ALA A 85 -6.57 5.28 -0.42
CA ALA A 85 -6.49 4.87 0.99
C ALA A 85 -6.98 3.43 1.21
N LEU A 86 -8.01 2.98 0.49
CA LEU A 86 -8.41 1.58 0.54
C LEU A 86 -7.34 0.67 -0.09
N TRP A 87 -6.78 1.06 -1.23
CA TRP A 87 -5.81 0.25 -1.97
C TRP A 87 -4.53 0.04 -1.17
N GLU A 88 -3.95 1.12 -0.64
CA GLU A 88 -2.81 1.04 0.26
C GLU A 88 -3.15 0.25 1.52
N GLY A 89 -4.36 0.43 2.07
CA GLY A 89 -4.83 -0.34 3.22
C GLY A 89 -4.91 -1.85 2.96
N VAL A 90 -5.40 -2.24 1.78
CA VAL A 90 -5.47 -3.65 1.34
C VAL A 90 -4.07 -4.21 1.14
N ALA A 91 -3.19 -3.47 0.44
CA ALA A 91 -1.80 -3.88 0.21
C ALA A 91 -1.00 -4.03 1.51
N GLN A 92 -1.15 -3.10 2.47
CA GLN A 92 -0.50 -3.21 3.78
C GLN A 92 -1.05 -4.33 4.66
N ASN A 93 -2.27 -4.81 4.37
CA ASN A 93 -2.86 -5.96 5.05
C ASN A 93 -2.73 -7.26 4.26
N ALA A 94 -1.88 -7.30 3.23
CA ALA A 94 -1.67 -8.45 2.36
C ALA A 94 -1.53 -9.79 3.13
N LEU A 95 -0.67 -9.85 4.15
CA LEU A 95 -0.53 -11.08 4.95
C LEU A 95 -1.77 -11.43 5.77
N ASN A 96 -2.45 -10.42 6.32
CA ASN A 96 -3.66 -10.60 7.13
C ASN A 96 -4.84 -11.14 6.29
N PHE A 97 -4.78 -11.02 4.96
CA PHE A 97 -5.74 -11.66 4.06
C PHE A 97 -5.46 -13.13 3.80
N LEU A 98 -4.19 -13.55 3.86
CA LEU A 98 -3.79 -14.93 3.64
C LEU A 98 -3.94 -15.78 4.90
N PHE A 99 -3.68 -15.19 6.07
CA PHE A 99 -3.56 -15.93 7.32
C PHE A 99 -4.36 -15.26 8.45
N ASP A 100 -4.99 -16.08 9.29
CA ASP A 100 -5.76 -15.63 10.44
C ASP A 100 -4.87 -15.32 11.67
N ASP A 101 -3.70 -15.95 11.73
CA ASP A 101 -2.71 -15.80 12.78
C ASP A 101 -1.42 -15.22 12.19
N ARG A 102 -0.89 -14.17 12.81
CA ARG A 102 0.27 -13.43 12.33
C ARG A 102 1.58 -14.16 12.57
N GLU A 103 1.72 -14.87 13.69
CA GLU A 103 2.89 -15.71 13.95
C GLU A 103 2.95 -16.86 12.94
N GLU A 104 1.80 -17.47 12.65
CA GLU A 104 1.69 -18.49 11.61
C GLU A 104 2.00 -17.92 10.22
N ALA A 105 1.53 -16.70 9.93
CA ALA A 105 1.86 -16.00 8.68
C ALA A 105 3.38 -15.85 8.51
N TYR A 106 4.07 -15.33 9.53
CA TYR A 106 5.52 -15.15 9.49
C TYR A 106 6.25 -16.47 9.37
N ARG A 107 5.79 -17.52 10.06
CA ARG A 107 6.35 -18.86 9.96
C ARG A 107 6.21 -19.45 8.55
N LEU A 108 5.05 -19.25 7.91
CA LEU A 108 4.80 -19.74 6.55
C LEU A 108 5.58 -18.95 5.51
N VAL A 109 5.66 -17.62 5.62
CA VAL A 109 6.53 -16.79 4.78
C VAL A 109 7.98 -17.23 4.94
N GLY A 110 8.45 -17.38 6.18
CA GLY A 110 9.78 -17.87 6.49
C GLY A 110 10.08 -19.22 5.84
N LYS A 111 9.13 -20.15 5.89
CA LYS A 111 9.25 -21.44 5.21
C LYS A 111 9.26 -21.34 3.68
N ILE A 112 8.40 -20.51 3.09
CA ILE A 112 8.26 -20.38 1.63
C ILE A 112 9.53 -19.79 1.01
N PHE A 113 10.10 -18.78 1.67
CA PHE A 113 11.24 -18.02 1.16
C PHE A 113 12.58 -18.39 1.82
N ASP A 114 12.61 -19.41 2.68
CA ASP A 114 13.80 -19.87 3.40
C ASP A 114 14.48 -18.75 4.22
N VAL A 115 13.69 -18.06 5.04
CA VAL A 115 14.13 -16.98 5.94
C VAL A 115 13.65 -17.22 7.37
N ASP A 116 14.34 -16.64 8.36
CA ASP A 116 13.89 -16.72 9.76
C ASP A 116 12.55 -15.99 9.92
N PRO A 117 11.50 -16.64 10.47
CA PRO A 117 10.23 -15.98 10.76
C PRO A 117 10.37 -14.69 11.61
N LYS A 118 11.39 -14.61 12.47
CA LYS A 118 11.69 -13.39 13.25
C LYS A 118 12.14 -12.23 12.37
N ASP A 119 12.90 -12.50 11.31
CA ASP A 119 13.30 -11.45 10.37
C ASP A 119 12.07 -10.92 9.61
N VAL A 120 11.10 -11.79 9.31
CA VAL A 120 9.80 -11.40 8.73
C VAL A 120 9.05 -10.49 9.69
N GLU A 121 8.92 -10.87 10.96
CA GLU A 121 8.28 -10.05 11.98
C GLU A 121 8.94 -8.66 12.11
N ILE A 122 10.28 -8.64 12.22
CA ILE A 122 11.06 -7.39 12.30
C ILE A 122 10.81 -6.52 11.07
N GLN A 123 10.80 -7.10 9.86
CA GLN A 123 10.54 -6.34 8.65
C GLN A 123 9.15 -5.70 8.67
N TYR A 124 8.11 -6.43 9.08
CA TYR A 124 6.76 -5.86 9.17
C TYR A 124 6.65 -4.77 10.25
N ALA A 125 7.43 -4.86 11.33
CA ALA A 125 7.55 -3.77 12.29
C ALA A 125 8.25 -2.54 11.69
N ILE A 126 9.28 -2.73 10.87
CA ILE A 126 9.95 -1.65 10.13
C ILE A 126 8.99 -0.97 9.15
N GLU A 127 8.19 -1.74 8.39
CA GLU A 127 7.19 -1.17 7.48
C GLU A 127 6.15 -0.30 8.23
N ALA A 128 5.73 -0.72 9.42
CA ALA A 128 4.84 0.09 10.27
C ALA A 128 5.48 1.42 10.71
N LEU A 129 6.78 1.43 11.01
CA LEU A 129 7.51 2.65 11.34
C LEU A 129 7.70 3.55 10.10
N ILE A 130 7.91 2.97 8.91
CA ILE A 130 7.96 3.71 7.65
C ILE A 130 6.62 4.40 7.38
N ASP A 131 5.50 3.70 7.57
CA ASP A 131 4.16 4.26 7.38
C ASP A 131 3.85 5.38 8.39
N ALA A 132 4.27 5.21 9.65
CA ALA A 132 4.19 6.28 10.65
C ALA A 132 5.00 7.52 10.21
N ALA A 133 6.22 7.32 9.71
CA ALA A 133 7.05 8.43 9.22
C ALA A 133 6.43 9.14 8.00
N LYS A 134 5.78 8.42 7.09
CA LYS A 134 5.05 9.01 5.94
C LYS A 134 3.89 9.88 6.42
N HIS A 135 3.09 9.36 7.37
CA HIS A 135 1.95 10.06 7.95
C HIS A 135 2.41 11.32 8.71
N ASP A 136 3.32 11.16 9.66
CA ASP A 136 3.75 12.23 10.56
C ASP A 136 4.61 13.25 9.85
N GLY A 137 5.52 12.82 8.96
CA GLY A 137 6.38 13.72 8.21
C GLY A 137 5.61 14.73 7.36
N SER A 138 4.46 14.31 6.81
CA SER A 138 3.53 15.21 6.11
C SER A 138 2.88 16.23 7.04
N ILE A 139 2.41 15.80 8.21
CA ILE A 139 1.75 16.67 9.19
C ILE A 139 2.75 17.68 9.77
N LEU A 140 3.89 17.18 10.27
CA LEU A 140 4.94 17.99 10.88
C LEU A 140 5.45 19.06 9.91
N GLY A 141 5.70 18.69 8.65
CA GLY A 141 6.19 19.61 7.63
C GLY A 141 5.15 20.65 7.18
N GLN A 142 3.95 20.21 6.80
CA GLN A 142 2.94 21.08 6.16
C GLN A 142 2.10 21.86 7.15
N ARG A 143 1.61 21.18 8.20
CA ARG A 143 0.65 21.77 9.15
C ARG A 143 1.38 22.48 10.29
N GLU A 144 2.43 21.85 10.80
CA GLU A 144 3.13 22.33 12.01
C GLU A 144 4.37 23.17 11.69
N GLY A 145 4.74 23.28 10.41
CA GLY A 145 5.81 24.15 9.94
C GLY A 145 7.21 23.71 10.38
N TRP A 146 7.43 22.43 10.67
CA TRP A 146 8.75 21.92 11.03
C TRP A 146 9.72 22.05 9.85
N SER A 147 10.99 22.31 10.17
CA SER A 147 12.05 22.39 9.16
C SER A 147 12.37 21.01 8.56
N GLU A 148 13.02 20.99 7.40
CA GLU A 148 13.57 19.77 6.79
C GLU A 148 14.43 18.97 7.76
N GLY A 149 15.28 19.67 8.53
CA GLY A 149 16.13 19.05 9.55
C GLY A 149 15.30 18.39 10.66
N GLY A 150 14.25 19.07 11.13
CA GLY A 150 13.35 18.55 12.17
C GLY A 150 12.57 17.32 11.73
N VAL A 151 11.97 17.33 10.53
CA VAL A 151 11.23 16.19 10.00
C VAL A 151 12.15 14.99 9.76
N LYS A 152 13.36 15.22 9.25
CA LYS A 152 14.34 14.14 9.08
C LYS A 152 14.85 13.59 10.40
N ALA A 153 15.03 14.42 11.42
CA ALA A 153 15.39 13.96 12.76
C ALA A 153 14.27 13.08 13.34
N TYR A 154 13.00 13.50 13.23
CA TYR A 154 11.85 12.68 13.63
C TYR A 154 11.87 11.30 12.95
N ALA A 155 12.04 11.26 11.62
CA ALA A 155 12.10 10.00 10.88
C ALA A 155 13.23 9.06 11.36
N ARG A 156 14.38 9.61 11.76
CA ARG A 156 15.51 8.81 12.28
C ARG A 156 15.27 8.36 13.71
N ASP A 157 14.90 9.30 14.57
CA ASP A 157 14.93 9.10 16.02
C ASP A 157 13.66 8.39 16.51
N MET A 158 12.51 8.69 15.91
CA MET A 158 11.21 8.15 16.31
C MET A 158 10.77 6.97 15.46
N CYS A 159 11.22 6.89 14.20
CA CYS A 159 10.83 5.83 13.27
C CYS A 159 11.99 4.92 12.84
N ALA A 160 13.18 5.09 13.45
CA ALA A 160 14.37 4.27 13.18
C ALA A 160 14.79 4.20 11.69
N LEU A 161 14.48 5.23 10.89
CA LEU A 161 14.78 5.22 9.47
C LEU A 161 16.20 5.70 9.18
N THR A 162 16.89 5.02 8.27
CA THR A 162 18.20 5.44 7.76
C THR A 162 18.09 6.02 6.35
N ASP A 163 19.10 6.79 5.94
CA ASP A 163 19.17 7.27 4.56
C ASP A 163 19.09 6.09 3.56
N PRO A 164 18.36 6.24 2.44
CA PRO A 164 17.80 7.49 1.90
C PRO A 164 16.39 7.86 2.41
N LEU A 165 15.78 7.05 3.29
CA LEU A 165 14.35 7.18 3.62
C LEU A 165 13.95 8.54 4.23
N PRO A 166 14.67 9.13 5.20
CA PRO A 166 14.33 10.47 5.71
C PRO A 166 14.26 11.55 4.61
N ASN A 167 15.10 11.45 3.57
CA ASN A 167 15.05 12.36 2.42
C ASN A 167 13.78 12.15 1.59
N LYS A 168 13.34 10.89 1.41
CA LYS A 168 12.09 10.54 0.75
C LYS A 168 10.89 11.07 1.54
N ILE A 169 10.86 10.84 2.86
CA ILE A 169 9.79 11.31 3.75
C ILE A 169 9.64 12.83 3.66
N TRP A 170 10.74 13.58 3.75
CA TRP A 170 10.69 15.03 3.55
C TRP A 170 10.22 15.41 2.14
N GLY A 171 10.72 14.73 1.11
CA GLY A 171 10.34 14.96 -0.28
C GLY A 171 8.84 14.83 -0.52
N TRP A 172 8.21 13.82 0.07
CA TRP A 172 6.76 13.62 0.03
C TRP A 172 6.05 14.64 0.92
N GLY A 173 6.47 14.78 2.17
CA GLY A 173 5.82 15.64 3.16
C GLY A 173 5.75 17.10 2.71
N LYS A 174 6.80 17.63 2.07
CA LYS A 174 6.80 19.03 1.59
C LYS A 174 6.00 19.26 0.30
N HIS A 175 5.58 18.20 -0.39
CA HIS A 175 4.86 18.34 -1.65
C HIS A 175 3.39 18.76 -1.37
N PRO A 176 2.87 19.80 -2.03
CA PRO A 176 1.56 20.40 -1.66
C PRO A 176 0.36 19.47 -1.87
N LEU A 177 0.46 18.46 -2.74
CA LEU A 177 -0.58 17.43 -2.93
C LEU A 177 -0.27 16.13 -2.18
N ILE A 178 0.87 15.48 -2.51
CA ILE A 178 1.31 14.21 -1.92
C ILE A 178 1.44 14.28 -0.39
N GLY A 179 1.96 15.38 0.16
CA GLY A 179 2.13 15.56 1.60
C GLY A 179 0.81 15.41 2.35
N PRO A 180 -0.13 16.36 2.21
CA PRO A 180 -1.37 16.34 2.99
C PRO A 180 -2.32 15.20 2.64
N MET A 181 -2.22 14.60 1.44
CA MET A 181 -3.23 13.65 0.95
C MET A 181 -2.73 12.22 0.76
N TYR A 182 -1.49 11.99 0.29
CA TYR A 182 -1.01 10.64 -0.02
C TYR A 182 -0.21 9.98 1.10
N GLY A 183 0.72 10.71 1.74
CA GLY A 183 1.51 10.10 2.84
C GLY A 183 0.65 9.52 3.97
N VAL A 184 -0.47 10.16 4.23
CA VAL A 184 -1.44 9.77 5.27
C VAL A 184 -2.32 8.56 4.88
N THR A 185 -2.44 8.23 3.59
CA THR A 185 -3.34 7.15 3.15
C THR A 185 -2.86 5.78 3.60
N TYR A 186 -1.55 5.56 3.68
CA TYR A 186 -0.95 4.29 4.11
C TYR A 186 -1.40 3.92 5.53
N ASP A 187 -1.14 4.78 6.51
CA ASP A 187 -1.48 4.53 7.91
C ASP A 187 -3.00 4.51 8.13
N TYR A 188 -3.73 5.46 7.54
CA TYR A 188 -5.19 5.53 7.67
C TYR A 188 -5.86 4.29 7.07
N GLY A 189 -5.49 3.93 5.84
CA GLY A 189 -5.97 2.76 5.13
C GLY A 189 -5.65 1.47 5.88
N ASN A 190 -4.39 1.29 6.29
CA ASN A 190 -3.93 0.11 7.02
C ASN A 190 -4.76 -0.09 8.30
N LYS A 191 -4.91 0.95 9.14
CA LYS A 191 -5.67 0.86 10.40
C LYS A 191 -7.14 0.52 10.18
N LYS A 192 -7.77 1.10 9.16
CA LYS A 192 -9.18 0.87 8.83
C LYS A 192 -9.42 -0.54 8.30
N VAL A 193 -8.59 -1.01 7.37
CA VAL A 193 -8.68 -2.37 6.82
C VAL A 193 -8.36 -3.41 7.89
N ALA A 194 -7.28 -3.23 8.66
CA ALA A 194 -6.93 -4.13 9.76
C ALA A 194 -8.06 -4.22 10.80
N ARG A 195 -8.75 -3.10 11.10
CA ARG A 195 -9.93 -3.11 11.96
C ARG A 195 -11.08 -3.87 11.34
N ALA A 196 -11.39 -3.65 10.07
CA ALA A 196 -12.45 -4.38 9.39
C ALA A 196 -12.17 -5.89 9.37
N ILE A 197 -10.92 -6.31 9.19
CA ILE A 197 -10.55 -7.74 9.23
C ILE A 197 -10.88 -8.34 10.59
N ARG A 198 -10.62 -7.62 11.69
CA ARG A 198 -10.97 -8.06 13.04
C ARG A 198 -12.48 -8.11 13.26
N ASP A 199 -13.20 -7.09 12.78
CA ASP A 199 -14.64 -6.92 13.03
C ASP A 199 -15.50 -7.88 12.16
N HIS A 200 -15.07 -8.17 10.92
CA HIS A 200 -15.88 -8.89 9.92
C HIS A 200 -15.21 -10.16 9.35
N GLY A 201 -13.95 -10.42 9.67
CA GLY A 201 -13.18 -11.55 9.14
C GLY A 201 -12.54 -11.28 7.78
N ARG A 202 -11.33 -11.81 7.57
CA ARG A 202 -10.49 -11.51 6.38
C ARG A 202 -11.15 -11.81 5.05
N LEU A 203 -11.96 -12.87 4.93
CA LEU A 203 -12.59 -13.25 3.67
C LEU A 203 -13.72 -12.32 3.27
N ALA A 204 -14.50 -11.83 4.23
CA ALA A 204 -15.55 -10.85 3.96
C ALA A 204 -14.91 -9.53 3.50
N VAL A 205 -13.87 -9.09 4.22
CA VAL A 205 -13.13 -7.88 3.86
C VAL A 205 -12.44 -8.02 2.51
N ALA A 206 -11.80 -9.16 2.20
CA ALA A 206 -11.16 -9.39 0.91
C ALA A 206 -12.17 -9.27 -0.26
N ARG A 207 -13.37 -9.86 -0.12
CA ARG A 207 -14.41 -9.80 -1.16
C ARG A 207 -14.83 -8.36 -1.48
N VAL A 208 -14.90 -7.50 -0.46
CA VAL A 208 -15.28 -6.09 -0.66
C VAL A 208 -14.06 -5.25 -1.06
N GLY A 209 -12.95 -5.36 -0.34
CA GLY A 209 -11.74 -4.56 -0.52
C GLY A 209 -11.04 -4.76 -1.87
N TYR A 210 -11.12 -5.96 -2.46
CA TYR A 210 -10.64 -6.22 -3.83
C TYR A 210 -11.69 -5.88 -4.91
N ASN A 211 -12.75 -5.12 -4.59
CA ASN A 211 -13.79 -4.68 -5.52
C ASN A 211 -14.49 -5.82 -6.30
N THR A 212 -14.58 -7.02 -5.74
CA THR A 212 -15.10 -8.21 -6.45
C THR A 212 -16.59 -8.15 -6.81
N LYS A 213 -17.32 -7.16 -6.29
CA LYS A 213 -18.77 -6.97 -6.48
C LYS A 213 -19.15 -5.55 -6.92
N GLY A 214 -18.17 -4.76 -7.32
CA GLY A 214 -18.32 -3.34 -7.58
C GLY A 214 -17.27 -2.52 -6.82
N LEU A 215 -17.16 -1.25 -7.17
CA LEU A 215 -16.22 -0.33 -6.57
C LEU A 215 -16.65 0.12 -5.18
N VAL A 216 -15.66 0.18 -4.30
CA VAL A 216 -15.73 0.83 -3.00
C VAL A 216 -14.48 1.67 -2.76
N ASP A 217 -14.57 2.58 -1.80
CA ASP A 217 -13.46 3.36 -1.27
C ASP A 217 -13.37 3.19 0.26
N ILE A 218 -12.39 3.86 0.89
CA ILE A 218 -12.16 3.71 2.33
C ILE A 218 -13.32 4.18 3.22
N GLU A 219 -14.24 5.00 2.70
CA GLU A 219 -15.39 5.52 3.45
C GLU A 219 -16.66 4.69 3.21
N THR A 220 -16.77 4.05 2.06
CA THR A 220 -17.93 3.25 1.65
C THR A 220 -17.76 1.75 1.91
N PHE A 221 -16.54 1.20 1.89
CA PHE A 221 -16.32 -0.24 1.99
C PHE A 221 -16.90 -0.85 3.27
N ARG A 222 -16.86 -0.13 4.39
CA ARG A 222 -17.41 -0.59 5.67
C ARG A 222 -18.93 -0.68 5.63
N LYS A 223 -19.60 0.31 5.04
CA LYS A 223 -21.07 0.30 4.87
C LYS A 223 -21.50 -0.87 3.99
N VAL A 224 -20.72 -1.18 2.96
CA VAL A 224 -20.94 -2.39 2.14
C VAL A 224 -20.77 -3.67 2.96
N LEU A 225 -19.73 -3.75 3.80
CA LEU A 225 -19.54 -4.90 4.71
C LEU A 225 -20.69 -5.07 5.71
N GLU A 226 -21.29 -3.96 6.14
CA GLU A 226 -22.43 -3.90 7.06
C GLU A 226 -23.79 -4.08 6.36
N GLY A 227 -23.82 -4.15 5.02
CA GLY A 227 -25.04 -4.28 4.22
C GLY A 227 -25.88 -3.00 4.14
N GLU A 228 -25.30 -1.85 4.49
CA GLU A 228 -25.95 -0.54 4.50
C GLU A 228 -25.88 0.17 3.13
N LEU A 229 -25.00 -0.28 2.25
CA LEU A 229 -24.75 0.30 0.93
C LEU A 229 -24.44 -0.81 -0.08
N GLU A 230 -24.87 -0.64 -1.32
CA GLU A 230 -24.44 -1.48 -2.44
C GLU A 230 -23.17 -0.89 -3.09
N PRO A 231 -22.20 -1.72 -3.51
CA PRO A 231 -21.06 -1.25 -4.29
C PRO A 231 -21.49 -0.52 -5.56
N LEU A 232 -20.69 0.46 -6.00
CA LEU A 232 -20.90 1.11 -7.29
C LEU A 232 -20.60 0.09 -8.41
N ARG A 233 -21.52 -0.05 -9.35
CA ARG A 233 -21.34 -0.86 -10.57
C ARG A 233 -21.17 0.13 -11.69
#